data_AF-B1LU66-F1
#
_entry.id   AF-B1LU66-F1
#
_cell.length_a   1.000
_cell.length_b   1.000
_cell.length_c   1.000
_cell.angle_alpha   90.00
_cell.angle_beta   90.00
_cell.angle_gamma   90.00
#
_symmetry.space_group_name_H-M   'P 1'
#
loop_
_entity.id
_entity.type
_entity.pdbx_description
1 polymer ?
#
loop_
_entity_poly.entity_id
_entity_poly.type
_entity_poly.pdbx_seq_one_letter_code
_entity_poly.pdbx_strand_id
1 'polypeptide(L)'
;MSHGLTEPVHWEGRQWAVTGYGIEALDGMYHIPFSEIPDSEAGRPEWLDGLWRRYGTARNDLDAALRVARSIRHDAAESAS
;
A
#
# COMPACT_ATOMS: atom_id res chain seq x y z
N MET A 1 10.62 -13.03 11.29
CA MET A 1 11.49 -12.85 10.11
C MET A 1 10.75 -11.91 9.20
N SER A 2 11.26 -10.70 9.00
CA SER A 2 10.72 -9.80 7.99
C SER A 2 11.02 -10.44 6.64
N HIS A 3 9.99 -10.79 5.87
CA HIS A 3 10.21 -11.05 4.45
C HIS A 3 10.86 -9.78 3.87
N GLY A 4 11.90 -9.94 3.04
CA GLY A 4 12.64 -8.78 2.53
C GLY A 4 11.70 -7.89 1.73
N LEU A 5 11.37 -6.73 2.28
CA LEU A 5 10.55 -5.72 1.61
C LEU A 5 11.27 -5.24 0.35
N THR A 6 10.49 -4.88 -0.67
CA THR A 6 11.07 -4.28 -1.87
C THR A 6 11.67 -2.92 -1.52
N GLU A 7 12.90 -2.64 -1.93
CA GLU A 7 13.50 -1.30 -1.78
C GLU A 7 13.11 -0.39 -2.96
N PRO A 8 12.96 0.93 -2.75
CA PRO A 8 13.04 1.63 -1.46
C PRO A 8 11.79 1.40 -0.60
N VAL A 9 11.95 1.35 0.73
CA VAL A 9 10.82 1.44 1.66
C VAL A 9 10.47 2.90 1.90
N HIS A 10 9.27 3.31 1.48
CA HIS A 10 8.78 4.68 1.62
C HIS A 10 8.03 4.91 2.93
N TRP A 11 7.42 3.86 3.47
CA TRP A 11 6.69 3.89 4.75
C TRP A 11 6.54 2.49 5.31
N GLU A 12 6.58 2.35 6.63
CA GLU A 12 6.35 1.08 7.33
C GLU A 12 5.42 1.31 8.52
N GLY A 13 4.35 0.52 8.56
CA GLY A 13 3.35 0.47 9.62
C GLY A 13 3.53 -0.76 10.51
N ARG A 14 2.43 -1.21 11.13
CA ARG A 14 2.44 -2.38 12.01
C ARG A 14 2.35 -3.71 11.27
N GLN A 15 1.68 -3.72 10.12
CA GLN A 15 1.40 -4.90 9.32
C GLN A 15 1.63 -4.68 7.82
N TRP A 16 1.71 -3.42 7.40
CA TRP A 16 1.89 -3.04 5.99
C TRP A 16 3.07 -2.11 5.83
N ALA A 17 3.70 -2.16 4.66
CA ALA A 17 4.69 -1.21 4.20
C ALA A 17 4.30 -0.68 2.82
N VAL A 18 4.77 0.52 2.50
CA VAL A 18 4.78 1.05 1.14
C VAL A 18 6.22 1.02 0.64
N THR A 19 6.43 0.38 -0.50
CA THR A 19 7.73 0.02 -1.05
C THR A 19 7.86 0.42 -2.52
N GLY A 20 9.01 0.16 -3.13
CA GLY A 20 9.21 0.32 -4.57
C GLY A 20 8.25 -0.52 -5.43
N TYR A 21 7.66 -1.58 -4.88
CA TYR A 21 6.65 -2.40 -5.55
C TYR A 21 5.23 -1.80 -5.45
N GLY A 22 4.87 -1.29 -4.27
CA GLY A 22 3.52 -0.84 -3.95
C GLY A 22 3.24 -1.00 -2.46
N ILE A 23 2.15 -1.66 -2.08
CA ILE A 23 1.84 -1.98 -0.68
C ILE A 23 2.17 -3.45 -0.42
N GLU A 24 2.97 -3.73 0.60
CA GLU A 24 3.38 -5.09 0.98
C GLU A 24 3.04 -5.37 2.44
N ALA A 25 2.49 -6.55 2.72
CA ALA A 25 2.30 -7.01 4.10
C ALA A 25 3.64 -7.45 4.70
N LEU A 26 3.91 -7.08 5.96
CA LEU A 26 5.17 -7.41 6.65
C LEU A 26 5.35 -8.92 6.90
N ASP A 27 4.25 -9.67 6.87
CA ASP A 27 4.24 -11.13 6.95
C ASP A 27 4.53 -11.80 5.59
N GLY A 28 4.69 -11.04 4.52
CA GLY A 28 4.96 -11.53 3.16
C GLY A 28 3.77 -12.21 2.46
N MET A 29 2.57 -12.15 3.04
CA MET A 29 1.41 -12.89 2.54
C MET A 29 0.66 -12.17 1.41
N TYR A 30 0.84 -10.85 1.29
CA TYR A 30 0.10 -10.01 0.35
C TYR A 30 0.92 -8.85 -0.18
N HIS A 31 0.91 -8.68 -1.50
CA HIS A 31 1.47 -7.52 -2.17
C HIS A 31 0.43 -6.93 -3.12
N ILE A 32 0.35 -5.60 -3.18
CA ILE A 32 -0.53 -4.83 -4.06
C ILE A 32 0.37 -3.90 -4.89
N PRO A 33 0.55 -4.13 -6.19
CA PRO A 33 1.42 -3.30 -7.02
C PRO A 33 0.82 -1.91 -7.21
N PHE A 34 1.66 -0.88 -7.41
CA PHE A 34 1.18 0.48 -7.71
C PHE A 34 0.17 0.55 -8.87
N SER A 35 0.26 -0.36 -9.85
CA SER A 35 -0.69 -0.44 -10.97
C SER A 35 -2.12 -0.80 -10.56
N GLU A 36 -2.32 -1.42 -9.39
CA GLU A 36 -3.63 -1.81 -8.83
C GLU A 36 -4.13 -0.85 -7.75
N ILE A 37 -3.35 0.20 -7.43
CA ILE A 37 -3.73 1.22 -6.46
C ILE A 37 -4.48 2.31 -7.22
N PRO A 38 -5.80 2.45 -7.07
CA PRO A 38 -6.54 3.50 -7.75
C PRO A 38 -6.18 4.88 -7.18
N ASP A 39 -6.30 5.91 -8.02
CA ASP A 39 -6.15 7.30 -7.60
C ASP A 39 -7.15 7.66 -6.48
N SER A 40 -6.90 8.77 -5.78
CA SER A 40 -7.77 9.22 -4.68
C SER A 40 -9.22 9.40 -5.15
N GLU A 41 -9.40 9.93 -6.36
CA GLU A 41 -10.71 10.25 -6.97
C GLU A 41 -11.46 9.01 -7.46
N ALA A 42 -10.75 7.89 -7.70
CA ALA A 42 -11.33 6.64 -8.20
C ALA A 42 -12.03 5.82 -7.10
N GLY A 43 -12.15 6.35 -5.88
CA GLY A 43 -12.91 5.76 -4.79
C GLY A 43 -12.19 4.62 -4.08
N ARG A 44 -12.95 3.72 -3.46
CA ARG A 44 -12.42 2.59 -2.66
C ARG A 44 -12.20 1.36 -3.55
N PRO A 45 -11.00 0.77 -3.59
CA PRO A 45 -10.78 -0.48 -4.32
C PRO A 45 -11.46 -1.69 -3.66
N GLU A 46 -11.95 -2.62 -4.48
CA GLU A 46 -12.65 -3.83 -4.00
C GLU A 46 -11.77 -4.73 -3.11
N TRP A 47 -10.47 -4.79 -3.39
CA TRP A 47 -9.52 -5.56 -2.59
C TRP A 47 -9.40 -5.06 -1.15
N LEU A 48 -9.71 -3.78 -0.89
CA LEU A 48 -9.55 -3.17 0.44
C LEU A 48 -10.50 -3.79 1.46
N ASP A 49 -11.77 -3.96 1.09
CA ASP A 49 -12.77 -4.55 1.99
C ASP A 49 -12.45 -6.02 2.29
N GLY A 50 -11.88 -6.75 1.32
CA GLY A 50 -11.41 -8.13 1.50
C GLY A 50 -10.26 -8.22 2.50
N LEU A 51 -9.25 -7.36 2.35
CA LEU A 51 -8.08 -7.34 3.24
C LEU A 51 -8.44 -6.85 4.65
N TRP A 52 -9.32 -5.86 4.78
CA TRP A 52 -9.82 -5.41 6.08
C TRP A 52 -10.54 -6.51 6.86
N ARG A 53 -11.29 -7.40 6.18
CA ARG A 53 -11.94 -8.54 6.83
C ARG A 53 -10.91 -9.56 7.33
N ARG A 54 -9.85 -9.78 6.56
CA ARG A 54 -8.79 -10.74 6.88
C ARG A 54 -7.88 -10.27 8.02
N TYR A 55 -7.49 -9.00 7.99
CA TYR A 55 -6.54 -8.43 8.96
C TYR A 55 -7.21 -7.75 10.16
N GLY A 56 -8.55 -7.59 10.14
CA GLY A 56 -9.40 -7.32 11.30
C GLY A 56 -9.16 -5.96 11.99
N THR A 57 -8.07 -5.85 12.75
CA THR A 57 -7.69 -4.70 13.59
C THR A 57 -6.74 -3.72 12.89
N ALA A 58 -6.12 -4.11 11.78
CA ALA A 58 -5.16 -3.28 11.06
C ALA A 58 -5.77 -2.40 9.95
N ARG A 59 -7.08 -2.10 10.03
CA ARG A 59 -7.74 -1.24 9.02
C ARG A 59 -7.06 0.12 8.90
N ASN A 60 -6.74 0.74 10.04
CA ASN A 60 -6.06 2.04 10.08
C ASN A 60 -4.65 1.98 9.46
N ASP A 61 -3.98 0.83 9.57
CA ASP A 61 -2.63 0.63 9.06
C ASP A 61 -2.64 0.47 7.53
N LEU A 62 -3.57 -0.34 7.00
CA LEU A 62 -3.76 -0.50 5.56
C LEU A 62 -4.27 0.80 4.90
N ASP A 63 -5.11 1.57 5.59
CA ASP A 63 -5.59 2.87 5.12
C ASP A 63 -4.46 3.91 5.06
N ALA A 64 -3.56 3.88 6.04
CA ALA A 64 -2.36 4.71 6.02
C ALA A 64 -1.45 4.33 4.86
N ALA A 65 -1.21 3.03 4.65
CA ALA A 65 -0.44 2.52 3.51
C ALA A 65 -1.05 2.99 2.17
N LEU A 66 -2.37 2.87 2.01
CA LEU A 66 -3.07 3.31 0.81
C LEU A 66 -2.95 4.82 0.56
N ARG A 67 -3.01 5.64 1.61
CA ARG A 67 -2.83 7.10 1.50
C ARG A 67 -1.41 7.45 1.05
N VAL A 68 -0.40 6.83 1.66
CA VAL A 68 1.00 7.06 1.30
C VAL A 68 1.27 6.63 -0.15
N ALA A 69 0.80 5.45 -0.54
CA ALA A 69 1.00 4.94 -1.90
C ALA A 69 0.36 5.85 -2.97
N ARG A 70 -0.81 6.43 -2.68
CA ARG A 70 -1.45 7.43 -3.55
C ARG A 70 -0.62 8.71 -3.70
N SER A 71 -0.04 9.19 -2.60
CA SER A 71 0.84 10.37 -2.62
C SER A 71 2.06 10.13 -3.50
N ILE A 72 2.70 8.97 -3.39
CA ILE A 72 3.89 8.63 -4.18
C ILE A 72 3.56 8.54 -5.67
N ARG A 73 2.42 7.93 -6.03
CA ARG A 73 1.98 7.89 -7.44
C ARG A 73 1.73 9.29 -8.00
N HIS A 74 1.16 10.19 -7.20
CA HIS A 74 0.93 11.57 -7.62
C HIS A 74 2.23 12.34 -7.84
N ASP A 75 3.16 12.30 -6.87
CA ASP A 75 4.46 12.96 -6.98
C ASP A 75 5.28 12.42 -8.18
N ALA A 76 5.20 11.11 -8.44
CA ALA A 76 5.83 10.50 -9.61
C ALA A 76 5.21 10.95 -10.94
N ALA A 77 3.89 11.14 -10.99
CA ALA A 77 3.19 11.64 -12.17
C ALA A 77 3.50 13.13 -12.44
N GLU A 78 3.58 13.95 -11.40
CA GLU A 78 3.96 15.37 -11.52
C GLU A 78 5.43 15.53 -11.92
N SER A 79 6.33 14.67 -11.41
CA SER A 79 7.75 14.70 -11.76
C SER A 79 8.06 14.20 -13.17
N ALA A 80 7.12 13.47 -13.80
CA ALA A 80 7.24 12.96 -15.16
C ALA A 80 6.63 13.90 -16.23
N SER A 81 6.04 15.02 -15.80
CA SER A 81 5.35 16.00 -16.66
C SER A 81 6.24 17.16 -17.10
#